data_AF-A0A7K0W4K7-F1
#
_entry.id   AF-A0A7K0W4K7-F1
#
_cell.length_a   1.000
_cell.length_b   1.000
_cell.length_c   1.000
_cell.angle_alpha   90.00
_cell.angle_beta   90.00
_cell.angle_gamma   90.00
#
_symmetry.space_group_name_H-M   'P 1'
#
loop_
_entity.id
_entity.type
_entity.pdbx_description
1 polymer ?
#
loop_
_entity_poly.entity_id
_entity_poly.type
_entity_poly.pdbx_seq_one_letter_code
_entity_poly.pdbx_strand_id
1 'polypeptide(L)' 'IGFDGHEMAEFSDLTTVEQPMQLMGEMAAHSIMDKLKKPEMPDASHTLPTTLIVRNSTRRLKA' A
#
# COMPACT_ATOMS: atom_id res chain seq x y z
N ILE A 1 -13.08 7.19 -7.41
CA ILE A 1 -11.73 6.83 -6.94
C ILE A 1 -11.86 5.70 -5.93
N GLY A 2 -11.05 4.65 -6.05
CA GLY A 2 -10.97 3.53 -5.12
C GLY A 2 -9.78 3.64 -4.16
N PHE A 3 -9.57 2.58 -3.37
CA PHE A 3 -8.42 2.39 -2.48
C PHE A 3 -7.84 0.97 -2.67
N ASP A 4 -6.67 0.68 -2.08
CA ASP A 4 -5.88 -0.56 -2.13
C ASP A 4 -5.03 -0.77 -3.38
N GLY A 5 -5.58 -0.55 -4.57
CA GLY A 5 -4.90 -0.92 -5.81
C GLY A 5 -4.90 -2.43 -6.08
N HIS A 6 -5.91 -3.15 -5.58
CA HIS A 6 -6.11 -4.57 -5.86
C HIS A 6 -6.13 -4.85 -7.38
N GLU A 7 -5.67 -6.04 -7.81
CA GLU A 7 -5.50 -6.42 -9.22
C GLU A 7 -6.75 -6.17 -10.09
N MET A 8 -7.93 -6.43 -9.53
CA MET A 8 -9.22 -6.14 -10.18
C MET A 8 -9.44 -4.65 -10.54
N ALA A 9 -8.73 -3.72 -9.91
CA ALA A 9 -8.77 -2.31 -10.25
C ALA A 9 -8.19 -2.03 -11.64
N GLU A 10 -7.22 -2.83 -12.10
CA GLU A 10 -6.71 -2.74 -13.46
C GLU A 10 -7.74 -3.27 -14.46
N PHE A 11 -8.33 -4.43 -14.19
CA PHE A 11 -9.38 -5.02 -15.04
C PHE A 11 -10.61 -4.11 -15.20
N SER A 12 -10.96 -3.36 -14.17
CA SER A 12 -12.10 -2.43 -14.17
C SER A 12 -11.74 -0.99 -14.55
N ASP A 13 -10.47 -0.73 -14.92
CA ASP A 13 -9.95 0.59 -15.27
C ASP A 13 -10.22 1.66 -14.18
N LEU A 14 -10.16 1.22 -12.92
CA LEU A 14 -10.48 1.99 -11.73
C LEU A 14 -9.28 2.84 -11.28
N THR A 15 -9.46 4.16 -11.25
CA THR A 15 -8.54 5.09 -10.56
C THR A 15 -8.58 4.81 -9.08
N THR A 16 -7.43 4.59 -8.45
CA THR A 16 -7.32 4.13 -7.06
C THR A 16 -6.05 4.64 -6.39
N VAL A 17 -6.05 4.70 -5.05
CA VAL A 17 -4.83 4.88 -4.26
C VAL A 17 -4.26 3.50 -3.95
N GLU A 18 -3.13 3.17 -4.54
CA GLU A 18 -2.46 1.87 -4.42
C GLU A 18 -1.60 1.80 -3.16
N GLN A 19 -1.73 0.68 -2.45
CA GLN A 19 -0.94 0.34 -1.28
C GLN A 19 0.25 -0.55 -1.66
N PRO A 20 1.45 -0.33 -1.10
CA PRO A 20 2.62 -1.18 -1.37
C PRO A 20 2.56 -2.48 -0.55
N MET A 21 1.54 -3.31 -0.77
CA MET A 21 1.19 -4.48 0.05
C MET A 21 2.36 -5.45 0.25
N GLN A 22 3.13 -5.73 -0.81
CA GLN A 22 4.27 -6.64 -0.75
C GLN A 22 5.37 -6.09 0.15
N LEU A 23 5.71 -4.80 0.02
CA LEU A 23 6.71 -4.14 0.88
C LEU A 23 6.25 -4.09 2.34
N MET A 24 4.96 -3.84 2.60
CA MET A 24 4.42 -3.90 3.95
C MET A 24 4.62 -5.28 4.59
N GLY A 25 4.32 -6.35 3.83
CA GLY A 25 4.53 -7.72 4.28
C GLY A 25 5.99 -8.06 4.55
N GLU A 26 6.89 -7.65 3.64
CA GLU A 26 8.34 -7.84 3.80
C GLU A 26 8.87 -7.15 5.06
N MET A 27 8.53 -5.87 5.24
CA MET A 27 8.96 -5.10 6.41
C MET A 27 8.39 -5.65 7.72
N ALA A 28 7.13 -6.09 7.71
CA ALA A 28 6.53 -6.73 8.88
C ALA A 28 7.23 -8.04 9.24
N ALA A 29 7.50 -8.90 8.25
CA ALA A 29 8.23 -10.14 8.46
C ALA A 29 9.64 -9.89 9.00
N HIS A 30 10.38 -8.93 8.42
CA HIS A 30 11.70 -8.54 8.91
C HIS A 30 11.65 -8.02 10.35
N SER A 31 10.68 -7.16 10.67
CA SER A 31 10.50 -6.61 12.02
C SER A 31 10.25 -7.71 13.06
N ILE A 32 9.44 -8.72 12.73
CA ILE A 32 9.20 -9.88 13.60
C ILE A 32 10.49 -10.69 13.77
N MET A 33 11.19 -10.98 12.67
CA MET A 33 12.44 -11.74 12.71
C MET A 33 13.53 -11.04 13.53
N ASP A 34 13.62 -9.72 13.45
CA ASP A 34 14.55 -8.92 14.24
C ASP A 34 14.19 -8.94 15.72
N LYS A 35 12.91 -8.83 16.07
CA LYS A 35 12.43 -8.96 17.45
C LYS A 35 12.71 -10.35 18.03
N LEU A 36 12.56 -11.41 17.24
CA LEU A 36 12.89 -12.78 17.67
C LEU A 36 14.40 -12.94 17.97
N LYS A 37 15.26 -12.30 17.18
CA LYS A 37 16.71 -12.33 17.37
C LYS A 37 17.19 -11.41 18.50
N LYS A 38 16.47 -10.31 18.74
CA LYS A 38 16.78 -9.25 19.72
C LYS A 38 15.50 -8.83 20.47
N PRO A 39 15.07 -9.63 21.47
CA PRO A 39 13.80 -9.39 22.16
C PRO A 39 13.70 -8.02 22.84
N GLU A 40 14.83 -7.45 23.25
CA GLU A 40 14.96 -6.13 23.87
C GLU A 40 14.81 -4.95 22.90
N MET A 41 14.80 -5.19 21.59
CA MET A 41 14.61 -4.14 20.58
C MET A 41 13.26 -3.43 20.80
N PRO A 42 13.19 -2.09 20.78
CA PRO A 42 11.93 -1.37 20.93
C PRO A 42 11.00 -1.62 19.74
N ASP A 43 9.69 -1.48 19.95
CA ASP A 43 8.73 -1.59 18.86
C ASP A 43 8.88 -0.42 17.89
N ALA A 44 9.00 -0.73 16.60
CA ALA A 44 9.14 0.25 15.54
C ALA A 44 7.81 0.45 14.81
N SER A 45 7.46 1.70 14.52
CA SER A 45 6.31 2.05 13.70
C SER A 45 6.81 2.70 12.41
N HIS A 46 6.37 2.15 11.27
CA HIS A 46 6.73 2.65 9.95
C HIS A 46 5.46 3.01 9.18
N THR A 47 5.46 4.21 8.59
CA THR A 47 4.42 4.63 7.65
C THR A 47 4.99 4.61 6.25
N LEU A 48 4.35 3.84 5.36
CA LEU A 48 4.78 3.69 3.98
C LEU A 48 3.95 4.57 3.05
N PRO A 49 4.56 5.15 2.00
CA PRO A 49 3.85 5.99 1.06
C PRO A 49 2.88 5.15 0.21
N THR A 50 1.74 5.73 -0.11
CA THR A 50 0.79 5.21 -1.11
C THR A 50 0.92 6.01 -2.41
N THR A 51 0.42 5.45 -3.51
CA THR A 51 0.51 6.07 -4.84
C THR A 51 -0.86 6.22 -5.47
N LEU A 52 -1.18 7.41 -5.98
CA LEU A 52 -2.40 7.60 -6.78
C LEU A 52 -2.17 7.06 -8.19
N ILE A 53 -2.95 6.06 -8.59
CA ILE A 53 -2.95 5.50 -9.93
C ILE A 53 -4.19 6.02 -10.68
N VAL A 54 -3.96 6.88 -11.67
CA VAL A 54 -5.01 7.49 -12.48
C VAL A 54 -5.35 6.60 -13.67
N ARG A 55 -6.64 6.31 -13.83
CA ARG A 55 -7.24 5.47 -14.87
C ARG A 55 -8.55 6.10 -15.38
N ASN A 56 -9.36 5.40 -16.17
CA ASN A 56 -10.54 6.02 -16.81
C ASN A 56 -11.81 6.12 -15.95
N SER A 57 -11.83 5.59 -14.73
CA SER A 57 -13.01 5.74 -13.84
C SER A 57 -13.17 7.12 -13.20
N THR A 58 -12.22 8.05 -13.40
CA THR A 58 -12.34 9.44 -12.93
C THR A 58 -12.18 10.41 -14.09
N ARG A 59 -12.85 11.56 -14.00
CA ARG A 59 -12.76 12.62 -14.99
C ARG A 59 -12.92 13.99 -14.35
N ARG A 60 -12.38 15.01 -15.00
CA ARG A 60 -12.67 16.40 -14.66
C ARG A 60 -14.13 16.71 -14.98
N LEU A 61 -14.83 17.41 -14.08
CA LEU A 61 -16.13 18.00 -14.39
C LEU A 61 -15.95 19.11 -15.43
N LYS A 62 -16.77 19.12 -16.47
CA LYS A 62 -16.83 20.25 -17.40
C LYS A 62 -17.52 21.42 -16.68
N ALA A 63 -16.92 22.61 -16.79
CA ALA A 63 -17.49 23.86 -16.28
C ALA A 63 -18.74 24.25 -17.09
#